data_AF-A0A379FND0-F1
#
_entry.id   AF-A0A379FND0-F1
#
_cell.length_a   1.000
_cell.length_b   1.000
_cell.length_c   1.000
_cell.angle_alpha   90.00
_cell.angle_beta   90.00
_cell.angle_gamma   90.00
#
_symmetry.space_group_name_H-M   'P 1'
#
loop_
_entity.id
_entity.type
_entity.pdbx_description
1 polymer ?
#
loop_
_entity_poly.entity_id
_entity_poly.type
_entity_poly.pdbx_seq_one_letter_code
_entity_poly.pdbx_strand_id
1 'polypeptide(L)'
;MGSGILLGIFWHFVGAASAACFYAPLKKVKNWSWETMWSIAGIFSWIILPWTISYILLPDFWAYYNSFSASILIPVFLFGAMWGGW
;
A
#
# COMPACT_ATOMS: atom_id res chain seq x y z
N MET A 1 -11.24 11.64 -28.93
CA MET A 1 -11.96 11.63 -27.64
C MET A 1 -12.23 10.20 -27.13
N GLY A 2 -11.25 9.27 -27.20
CA GLY A 2 -11.50 7.85 -26.87
C GLY A 2 -10.41 7.15 -26.04
N SER A 3 -9.14 7.58 -26.15
CA SER A 3 -8.03 6.92 -25.45
C SER A 3 -8.07 7.10 -23.93
N GLY A 4 -8.40 8.30 -23.43
CA GLY A 4 -8.45 8.57 -21.99
C GLY A 4 -9.54 7.80 -21.24
N ILE A 5 -10.70 7.59 -21.87
CA ILE A 5 -11.81 6.82 -21.30
C ILE A 5 -11.44 5.33 -21.26
N LEU A 6 -10.87 4.79 -22.34
CA LEU A 6 -10.43 3.40 -22.40
C LEU A 6 -9.30 3.11 -21.39
N LEU A 7 -8.30 3.99 -21.29
CA LEU A 7 -7.26 3.89 -20.26
C LEU A 7 -7.86 4.00 -18.85
N GLY A 8 -8.81 4.90 -18.63
CA GLY A 8 -9.51 5.03 -17.35
C GLY A 8 -10.24 3.75 -16.94
N ILE A 9 -11.00 3.14 -17.86
CA ILE A 9 -11.68 1.86 -17.62
C ILE A 9 -10.66 0.75 -17.35
N PHE A 10 -9.58 0.70 -18.13
CA PHE A 10 -8.52 -0.29 -17.97
C PHE A 10 -7.86 -0.18 -16.59
N TRP A 11 -7.41 1.02 -16.19
CA TRP A 11 -6.79 1.25 -14.89
C TRP A 11 -7.76 0.98 -13.73
N HIS A 12 -9.04 1.32 -13.89
CA HIS A 12 -10.07 1.00 -12.90
C HIS A 12 -10.26 -0.51 -12.74
N PHE A 13 -10.32 -1.24 -13.86
CA PHE A 13 -10.41 -2.70 -13.84
C PHE A 13 -9.20 -3.35 -13.17
N VAL A 14 -7.99 -2.91 -13.50
CA VAL A 14 -6.74 -3.40 -12.87
C VAL A 14 -6.76 -3.13 -11.37
N GLY A 15 -7.18 -1.94 -10.95
CA GLY A 15 -7.33 -1.59 -9.53
C GLY A 15 -8.36 -2.47 -8.82
N ALA A 16 -9.55 -2.64 -9.39
CA ALA A 16 -10.62 -3.45 -8.84
C ALA A 16 -10.24 -4.94 -8.74
N ALA A 17 -9.59 -5.49 -9.78
CA ALA A 17 -9.09 -6.86 -9.78
C ALA A 17 -8.01 -7.06 -8.72
N SER A 18 -7.07 -6.11 -8.59
CA SER A 18 -6.01 -6.16 -7.58
C SER A 18 -6.58 -6.15 -6.16
N ALA A 19 -7.57 -5.28 -5.88
CA ALA A 19 -8.28 -5.27 -4.61
C ALA A 19 -9.00 -6.59 -4.35
N ALA A 20 -9.71 -7.15 -5.33
CA ALA A 20 -10.39 -8.44 -5.19
C ALA A 20 -9.42 -9.59 -4.88
N CYS A 21 -8.26 -9.62 -5.53
CA CYS A 21 -7.19 -10.58 -5.26
C CYS A 21 -6.61 -10.42 -3.85
N PHE A 22 -6.53 -9.20 -3.32
CA PHE A 22 -6.08 -8.94 -1.95
C PHE A 22 -7.07 -9.45 -0.89
N TYR A 23 -8.38 -9.29 -1.13
CA TYR A 23 -9.42 -9.75 -0.19
C TYR A 23 -9.78 -11.24 -0.32
N ALA A 24 -9.50 -11.89 -1.45
CA ALA A 24 -9.85 -13.30 -1.66
C ALA A 24 -9.18 -14.28 -0.67
N PRO A 25 -7.88 -14.15 -0.32
CA PRO A 25 -7.23 -14.97 0.71
C PRO A 25 -7.83 -14.75 2.10
N LEU A 26 -8.16 -13.51 2.44
CA LEU A 26 -8.76 -13.15 3.74
C LEU A 26 -10.11 -13.86 3.96
N LYS A 27 -10.89 -14.10 2.88
CA LYS A 27 -12.14 -14.87 2.97
C LYS A 27 -11.94 -16.37 3.20
N LYS A 28 -10.75 -16.92 2.95
CA LYS A 28 -10.45 -18.35 3.18
C LYS A 28 -10.09 -18.66 4.63
N VAL A 29 -9.62 -17.68 5.40
CA VAL A 29 -9.34 -17.83 6.83
C VAL A 29 -10.60 -17.58 7.65
N LYS A 30 -11.35 -18.66 7.92
CA LYS A 30 -12.63 -18.61 8.65
C LYS A 30 -12.48 -18.46 10.18
N ASN A 31 -11.29 -18.69 10.73
CA ASN A 31 -11.04 -18.73 12.19
C ASN A 31 -10.38 -17.46 12.75
N TRP A 32 -10.19 -16.41 11.94
CA TRP A 32 -9.57 -15.18 12.41
C TRP A 32 -10.63 -14.21 12.93
N SER A 33 -10.31 -13.48 14.00
CA SER A 33 -11.14 -12.35 14.40
C SER A 33 -11.09 -11.28 13.30
N TRP A 34 -12.16 -10.50 13.21
CA TRP A 34 -12.23 -9.35 12.32
C TRP A 34 -11.03 -8.42 12.49
N GLU A 35 -10.64 -8.15 13.74
CA GLU A 35 -9.49 -7.32 14.09
C GLU A 35 -8.19 -7.87 13.50
N THR A 36 -7.96 -9.19 13.64
CA THR A 36 -6.76 -9.85 13.12
C THR A 36 -6.67 -9.76 11.59
N MET A 37 -7.81 -9.93 10.90
CA MET A 37 -7.87 -9.77 9.45
C MET A 37 -7.52 -8.35 9.01
N TRP A 38 -8.08 -7.32 9.65
CA TRP A 38 -7.80 -5.93 9.31
C TRP A 38 -6.40 -5.48 9.70
N SER A 39 -5.86 -5.93 10.84
CA SER A 39 -4.49 -5.61 11.24
C SER A 39 -3.48 -6.18 10.24
N ILE A 40 -3.64 -7.44 9.82
CA ILE A 40 -2.73 -8.07 8.86
C ILE A 40 -2.86 -7.45 7.48
N ALA A 41 -4.10 -7.19 7.02
CA ALA A 41 -4.35 -6.48 5.77
C ALA A 41 -3.74 -5.07 5.79
N GLY A 42 -3.89 -4.34 6.90
CA GLY A 42 -3.32 -3.00 7.10
C GLY A 42 -1.80 -3.01 7.07
N ILE A 43 -1.15 -3.91 7.82
CA ILE A 43 0.32 -4.06 7.82
C ILE A 43 0.84 -4.38 6.42
N PHE A 44 0.18 -5.29 5.71
CA PHE A 44 0.60 -5.67 4.36
C PHE A 44 0.45 -4.50 3.38
N SER A 45 -0.68 -3.79 3.43
CA SER A 45 -1.00 -2.67 2.54
C SER A 45 -0.13 -1.43 2.80
N TRP A 46 0.12 -1.10 4.07
CA TRP A 46 0.77 0.15 4.46
C TRP A 46 2.28 0.05 4.63
N ILE A 47 2.81 -1.14 4.95
CA ILE A 47 4.24 -1.32 5.23
C ILE A 47 4.88 -2.20 4.18
N ILE A 48 4.40 -3.43 4.02
CA ILE A 48 5.06 -4.43 3.18
C ILE A 48 5.01 -4.04 1.70
N LEU A 49 3.84 -3.64 1.20
CA LEU A 49 3.66 -3.33 -0.21
C LEU A 49 4.47 -2.09 -0.65
N PRO A 50 4.44 -0.93 0.04
CA PRO A 50 5.23 0.24 -0.35
C PRO A 50 6.74 -0.01 -0.24
N TRP A 51 7.16 -0.77 0.78
CA TRP A 51 8.56 -1.13 0.96
C TRP A 51 9.06 -2.05 -0.15
N THR A 52 8.29 -3.10 -0.48
CA THR A 52 8.65 -4.06 -1.54
C THR A 52 8.67 -3.40 -2.92
N ILE A 53 7.69 -2.55 -3.22
CA ILE A 53 7.66 -1.79 -4.48
C ILE A 53 8.87 -0.86 -4.58
N SER A 54 9.16 -0.12 -3.50
CA SER A 54 10.34 0.76 -3.44
C SER A 54 11.63 -0.03 -3.67
N TYR A 55 11.76 -1.22 -3.07
CA TYR A 55 12.93 -2.08 -3.25
C TYR A 55 13.09 -2.59 -4.69
N ILE A 56 12.00 -2.92 -5.37
CA ILE A 56 12.04 -3.43 -6.76
C ILE A 56 12.27 -2.29 -7.76
N LEU A 57 11.69 -1.12 -7.52
CA LEU A 57 11.66 -0.03 -8.48
C LEU A 57 12.88 0.91 -8.35
N LEU A 58 13.47 1.01 -7.16
CA LEU A 58 14.63 1.86 -6.92
C LEU A 58 15.92 1.10 -7.22
N PRO A 59 16.84 1.66 -8.04
CA PRO A 59 18.12 1.03 -8.33
C PRO A 59 19.03 0.96 -7.09
N ASP A 60 18.88 1.90 -6.15
CA ASP A 60 19.71 2.01 -4.96
C ASP A 60 18.84 2.38 -3.75
N PHE A 61 18.13 1.38 -3.21
CA PHE A 61 17.16 1.54 -2.13
C PHE A 61 17.75 2.28 -0.91
N TRP A 62 18.93 1.87 -0.45
CA TRP A 62 19.55 2.45 0.74
C TRP A 62 20.04 3.89 0.51
N ALA A 63 20.59 4.20 -0.66
CA ALA A 63 21.00 5.57 -0.98
C ALA A 63 19.79 6.51 -1.07
N TYR A 64 18.66 6.02 -1.60
CA TYR A 64 17.41 6.77 -1.65
C TYR A 64 16.91 7.16 -0.26
N TYR A 65 16.79 6.21 0.67
CA TYR A 65 16.33 6.53 2.03
C TYR A 65 17.32 7.40 2.82
N ASN A 66 18.62 7.23 2.61
CA ASN A 66 19.65 8.07 3.21
C ASN A 66 19.69 9.51 2.65
N SER A 67 19.06 9.77 1.49
CA SER A 67 19.01 11.11 0.90
C SER A 67 18.05 12.05 1.64
N PHE A 68 17.13 11.52 2.44
CA PHE A 68 16.16 12.33 3.19
C PHE A 68 16.74 12.79 4.52
N SER A 69 16.55 14.07 4.83
CA SER A 69 16.91 14.60 6.15
C SER A 69 15.88 14.20 7.22
N ALA A 70 16.34 14.09 8.47
CA ALA A 70 15.46 13.78 9.60
C ALA A 70 14.30 14.78 9.75
N SER A 71 14.52 16.05 9.38
CA SER A 71 13.49 17.10 9.40
C SER A 71 12.34 16.84 8.43
N ILE A 72 12.52 15.99 7.42
CA ILE A 72 11.47 15.55 6.49
C ILE A 72 10.86 14.23 6.99
N LEU A 73 11.69 13.27 7.39
CA LEU A 73 11.25 11.94 7.80
C LEU A 73 10.39 11.96 9.07
N ILE A 74 10.75 12.79 10.06
CA ILE A 74 10.01 12.91 11.32
C ILE A 74 8.56 13.34 11.10
N PRO A 75 8.25 14.47 10.42
CA PRO A 75 6.87 14.86 10.18
C PRO A 75 6.14 13.87 9.27
N VAL A 76 6.78 13.30 8.25
CA VAL A 76 6.15 12.25 7.41
C VAL A 76 5.71 11.06 8.25
N PHE A 77 6.56 10.60 9.17
CA PHE A 77 6.23 9.49 10.06
C PHE A 77 5.15 9.88 11.08
N LEU A 78 5.22 11.09 11.65
CA LEU A 78 4.22 11.58 12.60
C LEU A 78 2.84 11.76 11.95
N PHE A 79 2.76 12.42 10.79
CA PHE A 79 1.50 12.57 10.06
C PHE A 79 0.96 11.22 9.60
N GLY A 80 1.82 10.29 9.17
CA GLY A 80 1.42 8.92 8.84
C GLY A 80 0.86 8.17 10.05
N ALA A 81 1.52 8.25 11.21
CA ALA A 81 1.07 7.61 12.45
C ALA A 81 -0.24 8.22 12.98
N MET A 82 -0.42 9.54 12.85
CA MET A 82 -1.64 10.25 13.25
C MET A 82 -2.85 9.94 12.36
N TRP A 83 -2.62 9.49 11.12
CA TRP A 83 -3.70 9.20 10.17
C TRP A 83 -4.57 7.99 10.58
N GLY A 84 -4.07 7.13 11.48
CA GLY A 84 -4.83 6.02 12.06
C GLY A 84 -5.68 6.39 13.28
N GLY A 85 -5.73 7.67 13.66
CA GLY A 85 -6.47 8.17 14.81
C GLY A 85 -7.74 8.94 14.43
N TRP A 86 -8.71 8.27 13.82
CA TRP A 86 -10.12 8.66 13.75
C TRP A 86 -11.01 7.42 13.65
#